data_AF-J3CT62-F1
#
_entry.id   AF-J3CT62-F1
#
_cell.length_a   1.000
_cell.length_b   1.000
_cell.length_c   1.000
_cell.angle_alpha   90.00
_cell.angle_beta   90.00
_cell.angle_gamma   90.00
#
_symmetry.space_group_name_H-M   'P 1'
#
loop_
_entity.id
_entity.type
_entity.pdbx_description
1 polymer ?
#
loop_
_entity_poly.entity_id
_entity_poly.type
_entity_poly.pdbx_seq_one_letter_code
_entity_poly.pdbx_strand_id
1 'polypeptide(L)'
;MNQFPDHGASDGDSGAADAQGLPPAQALLAGTLALMTGHAQACCEGQRALLAQKIIANLFMLSRHAGAPPDFRAIAANLHPLWVRVLQPGADQPPQVLLPTDNFDPHRVLWHTTPETLQ
;
A
#
# COMPACT_ATOMS: atom_id res chain seq x y z
N MET A 1 -38.13 54.94 -10.54
CA MET A 1 -37.41 54.26 -9.42
C MET A 1 -37.27 52.80 -9.80
N ASN A 2 -36.15 52.42 -10.41
CA ASN A 2 -35.91 51.03 -10.84
C ASN A 2 -35.28 50.27 -9.67
N GLN A 3 -35.93 49.19 -9.23
CA GLN A 3 -35.38 48.26 -8.24
C GLN A 3 -34.46 47.25 -8.95
N PHE A 4 -33.21 47.17 -8.49
CA PHE A 4 -32.23 46.17 -8.91
C PHE A 4 -32.51 44.83 -8.21
N PRO A 5 -32.33 43.67 -8.86
CA PRO A 5 -32.36 42.39 -8.16
C PRO A 5 -31.05 42.18 -7.38
N ASP A 6 -31.23 41.98 -6.07
CA ASP A 6 -30.21 41.55 -5.12
C ASP A 6 -29.64 40.20 -5.58
N HIS A 7 -28.35 40.18 -5.94
CA HIS A 7 -27.61 38.93 -6.12
C HIS A 7 -27.26 38.38 -4.73
N GLY A 8 -28.27 37.80 -4.10
CA GLY A 8 -28.13 37.05 -2.86
C GLY A 8 -27.24 35.84 -3.10
N ALA A 9 -26.03 35.96 -2.55
CA ALA A 9 -24.96 34.96 -2.45
C ALA A 9 -25.41 33.51 -2.68
N SER A 10 -24.86 32.90 -3.73
CA SER A 10 -24.67 31.45 -3.76
C SER A 10 -23.70 31.11 -2.63
N ASP A 11 -24.21 30.81 -1.45
CA ASP A 11 -23.46 30.15 -0.38
C ASP A 11 -23.11 28.74 -0.88
N GLY A 12 -22.04 28.69 -1.67
CA GLY A 12 -21.26 27.49 -1.90
C GLY A 12 -20.57 27.11 -0.61
N ASP A 13 -21.33 26.61 0.36
CA ASP A 13 -20.80 25.81 1.47
C ASP A 13 -20.40 24.44 0.90
N SER A 14 -19.31 24.43 0.16
CA SER A 14 -18.67 23.25 -0.39
C SER A 14 -17.18 23.36 -0.05
N GLY A 15 -16.83 23.07 1.20
CA GLY A 15 -15.42 23.12 1.59
C GLY A 15 -15.05 22.72 3.02
N ALA A 16 -15.99 22.28 3.86
CA ALA A 16 -15.68 21.96 5.27
C ALA A 16 -15.81 20.48 5.63
N ALA A 17 -15.87 19.57 4.65
CA ALA A 17 -15.93 18.12 4.92
C ALA A 17 -14.55 17.49 5.26
N ASP A 18 -13.44 18.17 4.97
CA ASP A 18 -12.14 17.49 4.85
C ASP A 18 -11.08 18.00 5.85
N ALA A 19 -11.40 18.11 7.15
CA ALA A 19 -10.38 18.38 8.16
C ALA A 19 -10.62 17.76 9.54
N GLN A 20 -11.55 16.81 9.69
CA GLN A 20 -11.50 15.89 10.82
C GLN A 20 -10.30 14.96 10.58
N GLY A 21 -9.11 15.40 11.01
CA GLY A 21 -7.86 14.69 10.84
C GLY A 21 -8.01 13.21 11.23
N LEU A 22 -7.52 12.32 10.37
CA LEU A 22 -7.58 10.88 10.60
C LEU A 22 -7.01 10.56 11.99
N PRO A 23 -7.71 9.79 12.84
CA PRO A 23 -7.18 9.20 14.06
C PRO A 23 -5.73 8.72 13.87
N PRO A 24 -4.83 8.88 14.87
CA PRO A 24 -3.41 8.62 14.70
C PRO A 24 -3.08 7.22 14.12
N ALA A 25 -3.87 6.21 14.48
CA ALA A 25 -3.73 4.85 13.94
C ALA A 25 -4.11 4.75 12.45
N GLN A 26 -5.14 5.46 12.01
CA GLN A 26 -5.55 5.52 10.60
C GLN A 26 -4.51 6.27 9.77
N ALA A 27 -3.98 7.39 10.28
CA ALA A 27 -2.91 8.13 9.63
C ALA A 27 -1.64 7.27 9.48
N LEU A 28 -1.27 6.52 10.52
CA LEU A 28 -0.13 5.60 10.47
C LEU A 28 -0.35 4.45 9.47
N LEU A 29 -1.56 3.88 9.41
CA LEU A 29 -1.90 2.86 8.41
C LEU A 29 -1.82 3.42 6.99
N ALA A 30 -2.45 4.57 6.74
CA ALA A 30 -2.42 5.25 5.45
C ALA A 30 -0.97 5.57 5.02
N GLY A 31 -0.16 6.10 5.94
CA GLY A 31 1.27 6.33 5.70
C GLY A 31 2.05 5.06 5.41
N THR A 32 1.70 3.94 6.05
CA THR A 32 2.31 2.63 5.78
C THR A 32 1.95 2.13 4.39
N LEU A 33 0.70 2.26 3.97
CA LEU A 33 0.27 1.90 2.61
C LEU A 33 0.97 2.78 1.56
N ALA A 34 1.06 4.09 1.79
CA ALA A 34 1.81 5.00 0.92
C ALA A 34 3.29 4.61 0.82
N LEU A 35 3.92 4.18 1.93
CA LEU A 35 5.30 3.66 1.91
C LEU A 35 5.40 2.36 1.12
N MET A 36 4.43 1.44 1.22
CA MET A 36 4.40 0.21 0.41
C MET A 36 4.32 0.54 -1.09
N THR A 37 3.50 1.53 -1.47
CA THR A 37 3.45 2.03 -2.84
C THR A 37 4.77 2.66 -3.26
N GLY A 38 5.37 3.49 -2.41
CA GLY A 38 6.69 4.09 -2.65
C GLY A 38 7.81 3.05 -2.77
N HIS A 39 7.72 1.94 -2.03
CA HIS A 39 8.66 0.81 -2.15
C HIS A 39 8.57 0.16 -3.53
N ALA A 40 7.36 -0.05 -4.05
CA ALA A 40 7.15 -0.61 -5.39
C ALA A 40 7.65 0.33 -6.50
N GLN A 41 7.70 1.64 -6.23
CA GLN A 41 8.17 2.67 -7.17
C GLN A 41 9.61 3.13 -6.91
N ALA A 42 10.32 2.51 -5.97
CA ALA A 42 11.67 2.94 -5.59
C ALA A 42 12.65 2.81 -6.76
N CYS A 43 13.50 3.82 -6.97
CA CYS A 43 14.41 3.86 -8.12
C CYS A 43 15.65 2.98 -7.96
N CYS A 44 16.01 2.60 -6.73
CA CYS A 44 17.21 1.83 -6.45
C CYS A 44 17.05 0.89 -5.26
N GLU A 45 17.89 -0.15 -5.22
CA GLU A 45 17.86 -1.20 -4.20
C GLU A 45 18.09 -0.67 -2.78
N GLY A 46 18.99 0.31 -2.62
CA GLY A 46 19.25 0.93 -1.32
C GLY A 46 18.00 1.62 -0.75
N GLN A 47 17.31 2.43 -1.56
CA GLN A 47 16.08 3.09 -1.15
C GLN A 47 14.97 2.06 -0.88
N ARG A 48 14.86 1.05 -1.73
CA ARG A 48 13.89 -0.04 -1.58
C ARG A 48 14.08 -0.76 -0.24
N ALA A 49 15.31 -1.12 0.13
CA ALA A 49 15.62 -1.76 1.41
C ALA A 49 15.27 -0.88 2.62
N LEU A 50 15.57 0.43 2.57
CA LEU A 50 15.23 1.37 3.64
C LEU A 50 13.71 1.53 3.82
N LEU A 51 12.96 1.60 2.71
CA LEU A 51 11.50 1.66 2.74
C LEU A 51 10.91 0.38 3.31
N ALA A 52 11.40 -0.80 2.89
CA ALA A 52 10.96 -2.09 3.42
C ALA A 52 11.20 -2.20 4.93
N GLN A 53 12.35 -1.77 5.44
CA GLN A 53 12.61 -1.74 6.89
C GLN A 53 11.61 -0.85 7.63
N LYS A 54 11.32 0.34 7.09
CA LYS A 54 10.34 1.25 7.69
C LYS A 54 8.92 0.69 7.67
N ILE A 55 8.54 0.02 6.58
CA ILE A 55 7.24 -0.66 6.47
C ILE A 55 7.12 -1.72 7.56
N ILE A 56 8.13 -2.58 7.74
CA ILE A 56 8.13 -3.63 8.76
C ILE A 56 7.96 -3.02 10.17
N ALA A 57 8.75 -1.99 10.49
CA ALA A 57 8.66 -1.31 11.79
C ALA A 57 7.26 -0.72 12.04
N ASN A 58 6.67 -0.06 11.04
CA ASN A 58 5.33 0.50 11.16
C ASN A 58 4.25 -0.57 11.35
N LEU A 59 4.32 -1.68 10.61
CA LEU A 59 3.39 -2.80 10.75
C LEU A 59 3.49 -3.43 12.14
N PHE A 60 4.71 -3.59 12.66
CA PHE A 60 4.91 -4.07 14.03
C PHE A 60 4.25 -3.14 15.05
N MET A 61 4.50 -1.83 14.95
CA MET A 61 3.89 -0.84 15.85
C MET A 61 2.36 -0.83 15.76
N LEU A 62 1.81 -0.84 14.54
CA LEU A 62 0.36 -0.89 14.30
C LEU A 62 -0.29 -2.13 14.91
N SER A 63 0.33 -3.31 14.73
CA SER A 63 -0.21 -4.56 15.27
C SER A 63 -0.35 -4.57 16.79
N ARG A 64 0.47 -3.77 17.50
CA ARG A 64 0.52 -3.67 18.97
C ARG A 64 -0.13 -2.40 19.50
N HIS A 65 -0.62 -1.51 18.64
CA HIS A 65 -1.13 -0.21 19.04
C HIS A 65 -2.48 -0.36 19.75
N ALA A 66 -2.53 -0.03 21.04
CA ALA A 66 -3.72 -0.22 21.89
C ALA A 66 -4.95 0.52 21.36
N GLY A 67 -4.77 1.72 20.81
CA GLY A 67 -5.85 2.54 20.24
C GLY A 67 -6.18 2.26 18.77
N ALA A 68 -5.55 1.25 18.13
CA ALA A 68 -5.87 0.91 16.75
C ALA A 68 -7.12 0.01 16.70
N PRO A 69 -8.02 0.19 15.70
CA PRO A 69 -9.11 -0.73 15.45
C PRO A 69 -8.62 -2.19 15.35
N PRO A 70 -9.40 -3.17 15.84
CA PRO A 70 -9.00 -4.57 15.86
C PRO A 70 -8.64 -5.09 14.46
N ASP A 71 -9.39 -4.68 13.44
CA ASP A 71 -9.15 -5.09 12.05
C ASP A 71 -7.80 -4.58 11.54
N PHE A 72 -7.41 -3.35 11.88
CA PHE A 72 -6.11 -2.81 11.46
C PHE A 72 -4.95 -3.52 12.13
N ARG A 73 -5.11 -3.90 13.40
CA ARG A 73 -4.10 -4.70 14.09
C ARG A 73 -3.95 -6.07 13.44
N ALA A 74 -5.06 -6.72 13.09
CA ALA A 74 -5.07 -8.00 12.41
C ALA A 74 -4.38 -7.92 11.04
N ILE A 75 -4.74 -6.92 10.23
CA ILE A 75 -4.10 -6.66 8.93
C ILE A 75 -2.60 -6.44 9.11
N ALA A 76 -2.19 -5.58 10.06
CA ALA A 76 -0.79 -5.29 10.31
C ALA A 76 0.00 -6.51 10.79
N ALA A 77 -0.60 -7.32 11.68
CA ALA A 77 0.00 -8.57 12.15
C ALA A 77 0.21 -9.59 11.03
N ASN A 78 -0.73 -9.67 10.08
CA ASN A 78 -0.64 -10.56 8.93
C ASN A 78 0.39 -10.08 7.89
N LEU A 79 0.46 -8.76 7.65
CA LEU A 79 1.39 -8.18 6.69
C LEU A 79 2.84 -8.19 7.18
N HIS A 80 3.07 -8.00 8.48
CA HIS A 80 4.41 -7.94 9.06
C HIS A 80 5.34 -9.10 8.64
N PRO A 81 4.98 -10.39 8.83
CA PRO A 81 5.85 -11.50 8.43
C PRO A 81 6.06 -11.59 6.91
N LEU A 82 5.08 -11.17 6.10
CA LEU A 82 5.23 -11.15 4.64
C LEU A 82 6.29 -10.13 4.21
N TRP A 83 6.29 -8.95 4.83
CA TRP A 83 7.29 -7.91 4.55
C TRP A 83 8.68 -8.25 5.09
N VAL A 84 8.79 -8.98 6.21
CA VAL A 84 10.09 -9.49 6.69
C VAL A 84 10.73 -10.41 5.65
N ARG A 85 9.94 -11.24 4.95
CA ARG A 85 10.46 -12.11 3.87
C ARG A 85 10.95 -11.32 2.65
N VAL A 86 10.36 -10.16 2.36
CA VAL A 86 10.80 -9.29 1.24
C VAL A 86 12.24 -8.82 1.44
N LEU A 87 12.68 -8.56 2.68
CA LEU A 87 14.07 -8.23 2.99
C LEU A 87 15.02 -9.43 3.02
N GLN A 88 14.49 -10.65 3.06
CA GLN A 88 15.27 -11.88 3.14
C GLN A 88 15.01 -12.79 1.93
N PRO A 89 15.31 -12.33 0.69
CA PRO A 89 14.99 -13.08 -0.53
C PRO A 89 15.72 -14.43 -0.66
N GLY A 90 16.68 -14.74 0.21
CA GLY A 90 17.53 -15.94 0.11
C GLY A 90 17.18 -17.13 1.02
N ALA A 91 16.17 -17.04 1.90
CA ALA A 91 15.92 -18.11 2.87
C ALA A 91 15.07 -19.29 2.35
N ASP A 92 14.21 -19.05 1.35
CA ASP A 92 13.23 -20.03 0.86
C ASP A 92 13.29 -20.24 -0.67
N GLN A 93 14.37 -19.83 -1.35
CA GLN A 93 14.47 -20.01 -2.80
C GLN A 93 15.06 -21.39 -3.12
N PRO A 94 14.29 -22.36 -3.66
CA PRO A 94 14.88 -23.57 -4.24
C PRO A 94 15.84 -23.17 -5.37
N PRO A 95 16.92 -23.94 -5.63
CA PRO A 95 17.90 -23.59 -6.64
C PRO A 95 17.21 -23.39 -7.99
N GLN A 96 17.15 -22.13 -8.44
CA GLN A 96 16.66 -21.77 -9.76
C GLN A 96 17.59 -22.40 -10.77
N VAL A 97 17.15 -23.51 -11.37
CA VAL A 97 17.82 -24.12 -12.52
C VAL A 97 17.81 -23.06 -13.63
N LEU A 98 19.01 -22.60 -13.98
CA LEU A 98 19.26 -21.54 -14.95
C LEU A 98 18.92 -22.08 -16.35
N LEU A 99 17.63 -22.03 -16.73
CA LEU A 99 17.22 -22.25 -18.11
C LEU A 99 17.58 -21.00 -18.94
N PRO A 100 18.11 -21.15 -20.16
CA PRO A 100 18.56 -20.04 -20.98
C PRO A 100 17.46 -19.00 -21.18
N THR A 101 17.83 -17.74 -20.97
CA THR A 101 17.06 -16.53 -21.30
C THR A 101 16.60 -16.55 -22.75
N ASP A 102 15.32 -16.81 -22.98
CA ASP A 102 14.64 -16.39 -24.19
C ASP A 102 13.28 -15.77 -23.83
N ASN A 103 13.10 -14.53 -24.27
CA ASN A 103 11.92 -13.65 -24.11
C ASN A 103 11.54 -13.16 -22.70
N PHE A 104 12.17 -12.06 -22.30
CA PHE A 104 11.65 -11.13 -21.29
C PHE A 104 10.49 -10.32 -21.90
N ASP A 105 9.26 -10.85 -21.84
CA ASP A 105 8.05 -10.09 -22.10
C ASP A 105 7.48 -9.59 -20.75
N PRO A 106 7.61 -8.29 -20.42
CA PRO A 106 7.19 -7.74 -19.12
C PRO A 106 5.67 -7.74 -18.91
N HIS A 107 4.87 -8.11 -19.93
CA HIS A 107 3.42 -8.18 -19.82
C HIS A 107 2.87 -9.57 -19.50
N ARG A 108 3.72 -10.59 -19.39
CA ARG A 108 3.26 -11.99 -19.19
C ARG A 108 3.16 -12.38 -17.71
N VAL A 109 2.64 -11.49 -16.85
CA VAL A 109 2.18 -11.92 -15.52
C VAL A 109 0.84 -12.63 -15.70
N LEU A 110 0.91 -13.94 -15.96
CA LEU A 110 -0.23 -14.81 -16.11
C LEU A 110 -0.83 -15.07 -14.73
N TRP A 111 -1.67 -14.14 -14.25
CA TRP A 111 -2.41 -14.29 -12.99
C TRP A 111 -3.44 -15.43 -13.01
N HIS A 112 -3.59 -16.14 -14.14
CA HIS A 112 -4.38 -17.35 -14.27
C HIS A 112 -3.68 -18.35 -15.19
N THR A 113 -3.33 -19.53 -14.66
CA THR A 113 -3.19 -20.74 -15.48
C THR A 113 -4.59 -21.24 -15.79
N THR A 114 -5.03 -21.08 -17.04
CA THR A 114 -6.19 -21.81 -17.56
C THR A 114 -5.88 -23.31 -17.51
N PRO A 115 -6.73 -24.16 -16.91
CA PRO A 115 -6.56 -25.60 -17.03
C PRO A 115 -6.94 -26.01 -18.46
N GLU A 116 -5.94 -26.15 -19.31
CA GLU A 116 -6.04 -26.66 -20.67
C GLU A 116 -6.24 -28.19 -20.64
N THR A 117 -7.39 -28.70 -20.16
CA THR A 117 -7.99 -29.99 -20.57
C THR A 117 -9.20 -30.35 -19.69
N LEU A 118 -10.40 -30.26 -20.27
CA LEU A 118 -11.45 -31.22 -19.98
C LEU A 118 -11.50 -32.15 -21.19
N GLN A 119 -10.91 -33.34 -21.05
CA GLN A 119 -11.17 -34.49 -21.93
C GLN A 119 -12.51 -35.11 -21.55
#